data_AF-A0A3N9N820-F1
#
_entry.id   AF-A0A3N9N820-F1
#
_cell.length_a   1.000
_cell.length_b   1.000
_cell.length_c   1.000
_cell.angle_alpha   90.00
_cell.angle_beta   90.00
_cell.angle_gamma   90.00
#
_symmetry.space_group_name_H-M   'P 1'
#
loop_
_entity.id
_entity.type
_entity.pdbx_description
1 polymer ?
#
loop_
_entity_poly.entity_id
_entity_poly.type
_entity_poly.pdbx_seq_one_letter_code
_entity_poly.pdbx_strand_id
1 'polypeptide(L)'
;MTMIAKNPDNTDIKEWYVSSFHEFENRMNGGSESPLHQIRREAISAFQKLGFPHRKMEEWKYTDINPILQKRYAFPDVAPELSHKDIRPFLFGDVNDTVLVFVNGLFDKNLSKF
;
A
#
# COMPACT_ATOMS: atom_id res chain seq x y z
N MET A 1 31.59 5.09 -18.81
CA MET A 1 31.13 3.69 -18.72
C MET A 1 30.96 3.37 -17.24
N THR A 2 29.84 3.83 -16.67
CA THR A 2 29.61 3.76 -15.23
C THR A 2 29.05 2.39 -14.91
N MET A 3 29.79 1.65 -14.10
CA MET A 3 29.45 0.34 -13.60
C MET A 3 28.13 0.42 -12.82
N ILE A 4 27.10 -0.27 -13.30
CA ILE A 4 25.86 -0.50 -12.56
C ILE A 4 26.24 -1.45 -11.42
N ALA A 5 26.25 -0.95 -10.19
CA ALA A 5 26.49 -1.78 -9.01
C ALA A 5 25.47 -2.94 -8.99
N LYS A 6 25.97 -4.16 -8.87
CA LYS A 6 25.15 -5.34 -8.56
C LYS A 6 24.33 -5.03 -7.31
N ASN A 7 23.02 -5.26 -7.42
CA ASN A 7 22.03 -5.05 -6.38
C ASN A 7 22.43 -5.83 -5.10
N PRO A 8 22.73 -5.18 -3.95
CA PRO A 8 23.32 -5.85 -2.79
C PRO A 8 22.33 -6.48 -1.81
N ASP A 9 21.01 -6.34 -1.99
CA ASP A 9 20.03 -6.88 -1.06
C ASP A 9 19.52 -8.26 -1.49
N ASN A 10 20.13 -9.30 -0.94
CA ASN A 10 19.68 -10.69 -0.99
C ASN A 10 18.46 -10.97 -0.07
N THR A 11 17.79 -9.94 0.44
CA THR A 11 16.63 -10.08 1.34
C THR A 11 15.41 -10.55 0.56
N ASP A 12 14.81 -11.65 1.01
CA ASP A 12 13.55 -12.18 0.52
C ASP A 12 12.48 -11.08 0.50
N ILE A 13 11.77 -10.89 -0.62
CA ILE A 13 10.76 -9.83 -0.76
C ILE A 13 9.63 -9.97 0.26
N LYS A 14 9.30 -11.18 0.71
CA LYS A 14 8.35 -11.40 1.80
C LYS A 14 8.86 -10.78 3.09
N GLU A 15 10.13 -11.00 3.43
CA GLU A 15 10.76 -10.41 4.63
C GLU A 15 10.81 -8.88 4.54
N TRP A 16 11.07 -8.33 3.35
CA TRP A 16 10.98 -6.89 3.11
C TRP A 16 9.62 -6.30 3.51
N TYR A 17 8.52 -6.91 3.07
CA TYR A 17 7.18 -6.42 3.40
C TYR A 17 6.81 -6.61 4.87
N VAL A 18 7.23 -7.72 5.49
CA VAL A 18 7.02 -7.95 6.93
C VAL A 18 7.78 -6.90 7.76
N SER A 19 9.03 -6.62 7.41
CA SER A 19 9.83 -5.57 8.05
C SER A 19 9.19 -4.19 7.87
N SER A 20 8.80 -3.86 6.64
CA SER A 20 8.14 -2.59 6.32
C SER A 20 6.84 -2.39 7.12
N PHE A 21 6.08 -3.46 7.36
CA PHE A 21 4.88 -3.40 8.19
C PHE A 21 5.21 -3.08 9.65
N HIS A 22 6.24 -3.72 10.23
CA HIS A 22 6.66 -3.44 11.61
C HIS A 22 7.19 -2.02 11.78
N GLU A 23 7.92 -1.50 10.81
CA GLU A 23 8.34 -0.10 10.81
C GLU A 23 7.14 0.86 10.76
N PHE A 24 6.14 0.57 9.92
CA PHE A 24 4.88 1.32 9.88
C PHE A 24 4.13 1.25 11.23
N GLU A 25 4.06 0.07 11.84
CA GLU A 25 3.43 -0.14 13.14
C GLU A 25 4.10 0.67 14.26
N ASN A 26 5.44 0.67 14.30
CA ASN A 26 6.21 1.43 15.28
C ASN A 26 6.01 2.95 15.16
N ARG A 27 5.65 3.46 13.98
CA ARG A 27 5.34 4.89 13.76
C ARG A 27 3.92 5.28 14.18
N MET A 28 3.03 4.32 14.46
CA MET A 28 1.68 4.62 14.92
C MET A 28 1.67 5.03 16.39
N ASN A 29 1.60 6.34 16.65
CA ASN A 29 1.49 6.94 17.98
C ASN A 29 0.16 6.57 18.69
N GLY A 30 0.04 5.35 19.22
CA GLY A 30 -1.14 4.84 19.95
C GLY A 30 -2.25 4.25 19.07
N GLY A 31 -2.09 4.25 17.74
CA GLY A 31 -3.04 3.64 16.80
C GLY A 31 -3.00 2.11 16.74
N SER A 32 -2.02 1.49 17.39
CA SER A 32 -1.79 0.04 17.38
C SER A 32 -2.92 -0.75 18.05
N GLU A 33 -3.71 -0.14 18.93
CA GLU A 33 -4.84 -0.79 19.60
C GLU A 33 -6.20 -0.52 18.94
N SER A 34 -6.21 0.14 17.77
CA SER A 34 -7.44 0.38 17.02
C SER A 34 -7.95 -0.90 16.34
N PRO A 35 -9.27 -1.19 16.33
CA PRO A 35 -9.82 -2.41 15.73
C PRO A 35 -9.36 -2.66 14.29
N LEU A 36 -9.18 -1.60 13.50
CA LEU A 36 -8.64 -1.68 12.14
C LEU A 36 -7.19 -2.19 12.12
N HIS A 37 -6.37 -1.76 13.08
CA HIS A 37 -5.00 -2.23 13.19
C HIS A 37 -4.92 -3.70 13.63
N GLN A 38 -5.83 -4.18 14.47
CA GLN A 38 -5.90 -5.62 14.78
C GLN A 38 -6.09 -6.45 13.51
N ILE A 39 -7.00 -6.04 12.61
CA ILE A 39 -7.21 -6.69 11.31
C ILE A 39 -5.91 -6.66 10.47
N ARG A 40 -5.18 -5.54 10.48
CA ARG A 40 -3.89 -5.44 9.78
C ARG A 40 -2.84 -6.40 10.34
N ARG A 41 -2.76 -6.57 11.67
CA ARG A 41 -1.85 -7.54 12.31
C ARG A 41 -2.20 -8.99 11.94
N GLU A 42 -3.49 -9.32 11.91
CA GLU A 42 -3.94 -10.63 11.47
C GLU A 42 -3.58 -10.89 9.99
N ALA A 43 -3.80 -9.88 9.14
CA ALA A 43 -3.47 -9.97 7.71
C ALA A 43 -1.97 -10.15 7.46
N ILE A 44 -1.09 -9.38 8.13
CA ILE A 44 0.36 -9.55 7.93
C ILE A 44 0.85 -10.90 8.49
N SER A 45 0.26 -11.39 9.58
CA SER A 45 0.56 -12.72 10.13
C SER A 45 0.16 -13.83 9.16
N ALA A 46 -1.01 -13.71 8.51
CA ALA A 46 -1.43 -14.64 7.47
C ALA A 46 -0.50 -14.57 6.25
N PHE A 47 -0.12 -13.36 5.80
CA PHE A 47 0.82 -13.17 4.71
C PHE A 47 2.20 -13.77 5.00
N GLN A 48 2.72 -13.65 6.23
CA GLN A 48 4.00 -14.24 6.62
C GLN A 48 4.00 -15.77 6.46
N LYS A 49 2.85 -16.42 6.74
CA LYS A 49 2.66 -17.87 6.60
C LYS A 49 2.46 -18.30 5.15
N LEU A 50 1.64 -17.57 4.39
CA LEU A 50 1.22 -17.95 3.04
C LEU A 50 2.22 -17.50 1.96
N GLY A 51 2.86 -16.35 2.15
CA GLY A 51 3.72 -15.70 1.17
C GLY A 51 2.98 -15.15 -0.04
N PHE A 52 3.74 -14.83 -1.09
CA PHE A 52 3.19 -14.43 -2.38
C PHE A 52 2.68 -15.64 -3.16
N PRO A 53 1.59 -15.49 -3.92
CA PRO A 53 1.14 -16.55 -4.79
C PRO A 53 2.10 -16.80 -5.94
N HIS A 54 2.02 -17.99 -6.55
CA HIS A 54 2.84 -18.33 -7.70
C HIS A 54 2.05 -19.16 -8.71
N ARG A 55 2.52 -19.21 -9.96
CA ARG A 55 1.81 -19.88 -11.08
C ARG A 55 1.55 -21.38 -10.92
N LYS A 56 2.17 -22.05 -9.95
CA LYS A 56 1.83 -23.45 -9.60
C LYS A 56 0.54 -23.57 -8.77
N MET A 57 0.02 -22.47 -8.22
CA MET A 57 -1.30 -22.42 -7.57
C MET A 57 -2.35 -22.27 -8.66
N GLU A 58 -3.44 -23.03 -8.57
CA GLU A 58 -4.48 -23.08 -9.60
C GLU A 58 -5.07 -21.69 -9.91
N GLU A 59 -5.42 -20.94 -8.86
CA GLU A 59 -5.95 -19.57 -8.94
C GLU A 59 -4.99 -18.55 -9.59
N TRP A 60 -3.70 -18.89 -9.69
CA TRP A 60 -2.64 -17.99 -10.21
C TRP A 60 -1.96 -18.51 -11.47
N LYS A 61 -2.47 -19.59 -12.07
CA LYS A 61 -1.87 -20.25 -13.24
C LYS A 61 -1.59 -19.28 -14.41
N TYR A 62 -2.52 -18.35 -14.61
CA TYR A 62 -2.51 -17.39 -15.72
C TYR A 62 -2.11 -15.96 -15.32
N THR A 63 -1.79 -15.72 -14.05
CA THR A 63 -1.43 -14.40 -13.54
C THR A 63 0.00 -14.43 -12.99
N ASP A 64 0.96 -14.01 -13.81
CA ASP A 64 2.36 -13.91 -13.39
C ASP A 64 2.60 -12.61 -12.62
N ILE A 65 2.84 -12.72 -11.32
CA ILE A 65 3.14 -11.57 -10.46
C ILE A 65 4.63 -11.30 -10.30
N ASN A 66 5.52 -12.12 -10.85
CA ASN A 66 6.96 -11.88 -10.74
C ASN A 66 7.40 -10.48 -11.18
N PRO A 67 6.83 -9.86 -12.25
CA PRO A 67 7.21 -8.51 -12.64
C PRO A 67 6.95 -7.45 -11.57
N ILE A 68 5.86 -7.56 -10.80
CA ILE A 68 5.56 -6.60 -9.73
C ILE A 68 6.43 -6.85 -8.50
N LEU A 69 6.85 -8.09 -8.26
CA LEU A 69 7.75 -8.48 -7.16
C LEU A 69 9.23 -8.13 -7.42
N GLN A 70 9.59 -7.64 -8.61
CA GLN A 70 10.94 -7.15 -8.86
C GLN A 70 11.22 -5.77 -8.25
N LYS A 71 10.18 -5.10 -7.74
CA LYS A 71 10.28 -3.76 -7.15
C LYS A 71 9.88 -3.82 -5.67
N ARG A 72 10.62 -3.08 -4.85
CA ARG A 72 10.27 -2.83 -3.45
C ARG A 72 9.41 -1.57 -3.37
N TYR A 73 8.17 -1.75 -2.93
CA TYR A 73 7.27 -0.63 -2.67
C TYR A 73 7.36 -0.25 -1.19
N ALA A 74 7.25 1.04 -0.91
CA ALA A 74 7.19 1.60 0.43
C ALA A 74 5.83 2.26 0.65
N PHE A 75 5.40 2.31 1.91
CA PHE A 75 4.22 3.09 2.28
C PHE A 75 4.55 4.59 2.13
N PRO A 76 3.63 5.39 1.57
CA PRO A 76 3.82 6.82 1.49
C PRO A 76 3.75 7.41 2.90
N ASP A 77 4.81 8.12 3.32
CA ASP A 77 4.84 8.74 4.66
C ASP A 77 3.97 10.00 4.74
N VAL A 78 3.71 10.65 3.59
CA VAL A 78 2.92 11.90 3.50
C VAL A 78 2.08 11.87 2.23
N ALA A 79 0.79 12.20 2.35
CA ALA A 79 -0.04 12.45 1.17
C ALA A 79 0.38 13.80 0.53
N PRO A 80 0.51 13.87 -0.80
CA PRO A 80 0.73 15.14 -1.46
C PRO A 80 -0.41 16.11 -1.16
N GLU A 81 -0.08 17.38 -1.01
CA GLU A 81 -1.09 18.43 -0.89
C GLU A 81 -1.75 18.61 -2.27
N LEU A 82 -3.05 18.33 -2.33
CA LEU A 82 -3.86 18.47 -3.54
C LEU A 82 -4.95 19.52 -3.29
N SER A 83 -5.28 20.27 -4.33
CA SER A 83 -6.37 21.23 -4.32
C SER A 83 -7.65 20.65 -4.92
N HIS A 84 -8.79 21.31 -4.67
CA HIS A 84 -10.04 20.97 -5.36
C HIS A 84 -9.94 21.05 -6.88
N LYS A 85 -9.06 21.91 -7.42
CA LYS A 85 -8.83 22.02 -8.86
C LYS A 85 -8.17 20.75 -9.42
N ASP A 86 -7.28 20.12 -8.65
CA ASP A 86 -6.55 18.93 -9.08
C ASP A 86 -7.46 17.71 -9.15
N ILE A 87 -8.44 17.61 -8.25
CA ILE A 87 -9.38 16.48 -8.22
C ILE A 87 -10.61 16.69 -9.12
N ARG A 88 -10.94 17.94 -9.48
CA ARG A 88 -12.14 18.29 -10.28
C ARG A 88 -12.34 17.41 -11.53
N PRO A 89 -11.31 17.05 -12.32
CA PRO A 89 -11.49 16.19 -13.51
C PRO A 89 -11.97 14.77 -13.20
N PHE A 90 -11.80 14.31 -11.95
CA PHE A 90 -12.17 12.97 -11.50
C PHE A 90 -13.51 12.94 -10.74
N LEU A 91 -14.12 14.11 -10.52
CA LEU A 91 -15.41 14.20 -9.85
C LEU A 91 -16.56 13.98 -10.84
N PHE A 92 -17.61 13.32 -10.37
CA PHE A 92 -18.86 13.17 -11.10
C PHE A 92 -19.64 14.48 -11.03
N GLY A 93 -19.38 15.40 -11.97
CA GLY A 93 -20.20 16.58 -12.28
C GLY A 93 -20.90 17.29 -11.11
N ASP A 94 -22.12 17.77 -11.35
CA ASP A 94 -22.98 18.45 -10.37
C ASP A 94 -23.93 17.47 -9.65
N VAL A 95 -23.44 16.26 -9.33
CA VAL A 95 -24.26 15.33 -8.56
C VAL A 95 -24.20 15.74 -7.09
N ASN A 96 -25.38 15.86 -6.45
CA ASN A 96 -25.50 16.20 -5.04
C ASN A 96 -25.26 14.97 -4.15
N ASP A 97 -24.08 14.38 -4.31
CA ASP A 97 -23.68 13.18 -3.59
C ASP A 97 -22.60 13.48 -2.55
N THR A 98 -22.54 12.61 -1.54
CA THR A 98 -21.42 12.50 -0.61
C THR A 98 -20.20 11.93 -1.36
N VAL A 99 -19.10 12.68 -1.39
CA VAL A 99 -17.83 12.31 -2.02
C VAL A 99 -16.77 12.18 -0.93
N LEU A 100 -16.22 10.98 -0.78
CA LEU A 100 -15.08 10.72 0.09
C LEU A 100 -13.81 10.63 -0.75
N VAL A 101 -12.82 11.46 -0.42
CA VAL A 101 -11.53 11.50 -1.13
C VAL A 101 -10.47 10.83 -0.27
N PHE A 102 -9.71 9.92 -0.90
CA PHE A 102 -8.54 9.28 -0.31
C PHE A 102 -7.33 9.54 -1.20
N VAL A 103 -6.29 10.18 -0.65
CA VAL A 103 -5.05 10.48 -1.35
C VAL A 103 -4.00 9.50 -0.86
N ASN A 104 -3.48 8.64 -1.74
CA ASN A 104 -2.51 7.60 -1.40
C ASN A 104 -2.97 6.69 -0.23
N GLY A 105 -4.27 6.43 -0.13
CA GLY A 105 -4.87 5.61 0.92
C GLY A 105 -5.18 6.34 2.24
N LEU A 106 -4.88 7.64 2.34
CA LEU A 106 -5.22 8.47 3.49
C LEU A 106 -6.48 9.30 3.20
N PHE A 107 -7.43 9.30 4.13
CA PHE A 107 -8.66 10.09 4.00
C PHE A 107 -8.36 11.59 4.08
N ASP A 108 -8.85 12.35 3.10
CA ASP A 108 -8.72 13.80 3.06
C ASP A 108 -10.08 14.47 3.27
N LYS A 109 -10.27 15.03 4.47
CA LYS A 109 -11.51 15.71 4.84
C LYS A 109 -11.75 16.99 4.04
N ASN A 110 -10.69 17.72 3.68
CA ASN A 110 -10.80 19.01 3.00
C ASN A 110 -11.28 18.82 1.55
N LEU A 111 -10.82 17.75 0.91
CA LEU A 111 -11.21 17.40 -0.45
C LEU A 111 -12.55 16.66 -0.53
N SER A 112 -13.07 16.16 0.60
CA SER A 112 -14.33 15.44 0.69
C SER A 112 -15.55 16.38 0.82
N LYS A 113 -16.71 15.93 0.33
CA LYS A 113 -18.01 16.59 0.44
C LYS A 113 -18.98 15.60 1.09
N PHE A 114 -19.76 16.05 2.07
CA PHE A 114 -20.74 15.21 2.77
C PHE A 114 -22.16 15.65 2.46
#